data_AF-A0A7C1BHR0-F1
#
_entry.id   AF-A0A7C1BHR0-F1
#
_cell.length_a   1.000
_cell.length_b   1.000
_cell.length_c   1.000
_cell.angle_alpha   90.00
_cell.angle_beta   90.00
_cell.angle_gamma   90.00
#
_symmetry.space_group_name_H-M   'P 1'
#
loop_
_entity.id
_entity.type
_entity.pdbx_description
1 polymer ?
#
loop_
_entity_poly.entity_id
_entity_poly.type
_entity_poly.pdbx_seq_one_letter_code
_entity_poly.pdbx_strand_id
1 'polypeptide(L)'
;TEEVLDFMKENYPVDTTKIGILGISMGGYGALKLTVTHPDIFRAGASHSGPIAFPVFLEPDPLTGINVLGAMLLENPVYDSAGNVLGYRIPYPPLLDQEHPLTTMMFAMAGAFSPVVKPREEYDTLNYEFPMAQLPDGQWLGVILPIDTTAIPGDTVGLRQDVWEQWLANDVFTLMGQNYTLLDSLNTGLYIDCGDEDELFLQYHAMAVHDLLSNLGIEHYYEVFGQGPLYPPDRFPARHGTHLYLRLRESLKYISDHL
;
A
#
# COMPACT_ATOMS: atom_id res chain seq x y z
N THR A 1 3.16 -1.02 19.12
CA THR A 1 4.26 -0.04 18.96
C THR A 1 5.12 0.07 20.21
N GLU A 2 4.55 -0.18 21.39
CA GLU A 2 5.20 0.08 22.69
C GLU A 2 6.42 -0.81 22.94
N GLU A 3 6.35 -2.12 22.63
CA GLU A 3 7.43 -3.08 22.98
C GLU A 3 8.82 -2.71 22.44
N VAL A 4 8.93 -2.31 21.17
CA VAL A 4 10.23 -1.95 20.57
C VAL A 4 10.70 -0.60 21.07
N LEU A 5 9.80 0.39 21.14
CA LEU A 5 10.18 1.73 21.59
C LEU A 5 10.61 1.73 23.06
N ASP A 6 9.92 0.97 23.91
CA ASP A 6 10.26 0.85 25.32
C ASP A 6 11.57 0.09 25.51
N PHE A 7 11.79 -1.00 24.77
CA PHE A 7 13.10 -1.65 24.73
C PHE A 7 14.21 -0.68 24.32
N MET A 8 13.98 0.16 23.31
CA MET A 8 14.97 1.16 22.86
C MET A 8 15.25 2.22 23.93
N LYS A 9 14.22 2.71 24.64
CA LYS A 9 14.38 3.67 25.76
C LYS A 9 15.18 3.08 26.92
N GLU A 10 14.96 1.81 27.22
CA GLU A 10 15.63 1.11 28.32
C GLU A 10 17.11 0.84 28.02
N ASN A 11 17.45 0.59 26.74
CA ASN A 11 18.78 0.11 26.35
C ASN A 11 19.66 1.15 25.66
N TYR A 12 19.12 2.28 25.20
CA TYR A 12 19.84 3.31 24.45
C TYR A 12 19.44 4.73 24.90
N PRO A 13 20.33 5.74 24.77
CA PRO A 13 20.00 7.14 25.04
C PRO A 13 19.14 7.73 23.91
N VAL A 14 17.83 7.46 23.94
CA VAL A 14 16.86 7.95 22.96
C VAL A 14 16.22 9.25 23.44
N ASP A 15 16.24 10.30 22.60
CA ASP A 15 15.39 11.48 22.81
C ASP A 15 13.96 11.15 22.36
N THR A 16 13.09 10.85 23.32
CA THR A 16 11.71 10.45 23.04
C THR A 16 10.84 11.59 22.52
N THR A 17 11.34 12.83 22.51
CA THR A 17 10.63 13.99 21.94
C THR A 17 10.90 14.17 20.45
N LYS A 18 11.88 13.43 19.90
CA LYS A 18 12.41 13.57 18.54
C LYS A 18 12.45 12.22 17.82
N ILE A 19 11.29 11.62 17.60
CA ILE A 19 11.19 10.34 16.90
C ILE A 19 10.62 10.58 15.50
N GLY A 20 11.38 10.19 14.49
CA GLY A 20 10.92 10.08 13.11
C GLY A 20 10.84 8.63 12.66
N ILE A 21 9.98 8.34 11.69
CA ILE A 21 9.86 7.00 11.09
C ILE A 21 9.78 7.12 9.57
N LEU A 22 10.37 6.17 8.86
CA LEU A 22 10.30 6.10 7.41
C LEU A 22 10.16 4.66 6.94
N GLY A 23 9.66 4.47 5.72
CA GLY A 23 9.66 3.17 5.10
C GLY A 23 9.33 3.22 3.61
N ILE A 24 9.53 2.08 2.96
CA ILE A 24 9.22 1.87 1.54
C ILE A 24 8.07 0.88 1.39
N SER A 25 7.22 1.08 0.38
CA SER A 25 6.11 0.18 0.08
C SER A 25 5.15 0.07 1.27
N MET A 26 4.79 -1.15 1.69
CA MET A 26 4.07 -1.40 2.94
C MET A 26 4.75 -0.81 4.19
N GLY A 27 6.08 -0.66 4.19
CA GLY A 27 6.80 0.07 5.24
C GLY A 27 6.50 1.57 5.22
N GLY A 28 6.30 2.17 4.05
CA GLY A 28 5.89 3.57 3.89
C GLY A 28 4.47 3.80 4.37
N TYR A 29 3.56 2.86 4.05
CA TYR A 29 2.23 2.79 4.67
C TYR A 29 2.30 2.75 6.20
N GLY A 30 3.11 1.84 6.75
CA GLY A 30 3.27 1.69 8.21
C GLY A 30 3.83 2.97 8.85
N ALA A 31 4.84 3.59 8.24
CA ALA A 31 5.45 4.82 8.72
C ALA A 31 4.42 5.97 8.80
N LEU A 32 3.66 6.21 7.72
CA LEU A 32 2.65 7.27 7.75
C LEU A 32 1.45 6.93 8.61
N LYS A 33 0.99 5.67 8.66
CA LYS A 33 -0.09 5.28 9.57
C LYS A 33 0.27 5.59 11.02
N LEU A 34 1.47 5.20 11.45
CA LEU A 34 1.93 5.47 12.82
C LEU A 34 2.08 6.96 13.08
N THR A 35 2.60 7.71 12.12
CA THR A 35 2.72 9.18 12.22
C THR A 35 1.35 9.85 12.34
N VAL A 36 0.37 9.41 11.55
CA VAL A 36 -0.99 9.99 11.53
C VAL A 36 -1.82 9.62 12.76
N THR A 37 -1.59 8.44 13.34
CA THR A 37 -2.36 7.93 14.49
C THR A 37 -1.70 8.20 15.83
N HIS A 38 -0.38 8.43 15.83
CA HIS A 38 0.42 8.74 17.02
C HIS A 38 1.40 9.90 16.77
N PRO A 39 0.92 11.08 16.32
CA PRO A 39 1.79 12.23 16.03
C PRO A 39 2.47 12.81 17.29
N ASP A 40 1.99 12.46 18.48
CA ASP A 40 2.61 12.77 19.77
C ASP A 40 3.90 11.98 20.01
N ILE A 41 4.01 10.78 19.40
CA ILE A 41 5.20 9.92 19.44
C ILE A 41 6.08 10.19 18.21
N PHE A 42 5.53 10.03 17.01
CA PHE A 42 6.25 10.17 15.75
C PHE A 42 6.01 11.56 15.17
N ARG A 43 6.95 12.48 15.42
CA ARG A 43 6.85 13.88 14.99
C ARG A 43 7.03 14.08 13.49
N ALA A 44 7.68 13.14 12.81
CA ALA A 44 7.85 13.17 11.36
C ALA A 44 7.81 11.75 10.76
N GLY A 45 7.09 11.61 9.65
CA GLY A 45 6.90 10.36 8.92
C GLY A 45 7.26 10.49 7.45
N ALA A 46 7.97 9.51 6.88
CA ALA A 46 8.24 9.45 5.44
C ALA A 46 7.74 8.14 4.80
N SER A 47 6.92 8.29 3.75
CA SER A 47 6.45 7.19 2.92
C SER A 47 7.08 7.24 1.54
N HIS A 48 7.84 6.18 1.23
CA HIS A 48 8.38 5.94 -0.09
C HIS A 48 7.54 4.92 -0.84
N SER A 49 6.83 5.31 -1.91
CA SER A 49 6.00 4.41 -2.73
C SER A 49 5.02 3.60 -1.88
N GLY A 50 4.37 4.22 -0.90
CA GLY A 50 3.47 3.53 0.02
C GLY A 50 2.04 3.44 -0.54
N PRO A 51 1.30 2.34 -0.33
CA PRO A 51 -0.14 2.30 -0.58
C PRO A 51 -0.87 3.10 0.52
N ILE A 52 -0.99 4.41 0.33
CA ILE A 52 -1.45 5.34 1.39
C ILE A 52 -2.80 5.99 1.13
N ALA A 53 -3.44 5.69 0.00
CA ALA A 53 -4.83 6.07 -0.30
C ALA A 53 -5.59 4.91 -0.96
N PHE A 54 -6.19 4.02 -0.18
CA PHE A 54 -6.87 2.82 -0.70
C PHE A 54 -8.00 3.11 -1.70
N PRO A 55 -8.83 4.17 -1.56
CA PRO A 55 -9.86 4.49 -2.56
C PRO A 55 -9.34 4.56 -4.00
N VAL A 56 -8.08 4.97 -4.19
CA VAL A 56 -7.41 5.05 -5.50
C VAL A 56 -7.34 3.70 -6.22
N PHE A 57 -7.34 2.56 -5.50
CA PHE A 57 -7.37 1.24 -6.14
C PHE A 57 -8.65 0.99 -6.96
N LEU A 58 -9.73 1.70 -6.63
CA LEU A 58 -11.02 1.62 -7.32
C LEU A 58 -11.19 2.68 -8.40
N GLU A 59 -10.33 3.71 -8.40
CA GLU A 59 -10.38 4.79 -9.37
C GLU A 59 -9.88 4.30 -10.74
N PRO A 60 -10.69 4.43 -11.80
CA PRO A 60 -10.25 4.02 -13.12
C PRO A 60 -9.20 5.00 -13.65
N ASP A 61 -8.14 4.46 -14.24
CA ASP A 61 -7.20 5.28 -14.99
C ASP A 61 -7.95 6.00 -16.14
N PRO A 62 -7.78 7.33 -16.32
CA PRO A 62 -8.56 8.09 -17.30
C PRO A 62 -8.36 7.66 -18.76
N LEU A 63 -7.24 7.00 -19.10
CA LEU A 63 -6.93 6.59 -20.46
C LEU A 63 -7.49 5.20 -20.78
N THR A 64 -7.33 4.27 -19.84
CA THR A 64 -7.69 2.86 -20.03
C THR A 64 -9.08 2.52 -19.49
N GLY A 65 -9.59 3.32 -18.55
CA GLY A 65 -10.83 3.04 -17.81
C GLY A 65 -10.69 1.89 -16.80
N ILE A 66 -9.48 1.35 -16.60
CA ILE A 66 -9.19 0.21 -15.75
C ILE A 66 -8.62 0.72 -14.43
N ASN A 67 -9.13 0.24 -13.30
CA ASN A 67 -8.57 0.50 -11.98
C ASN A 67 -7.57 -0.60 -11.58
N VAL A 68 -6.84 -0.40 -10.48
CA VAL A 68 -5.77 -1.34 -10.06
C VAL A 68 -6.33 -2.74 -9.77
N LEU A 69 -7.54 -2.86 -9.22
CA LEU A 69 -8.15 -4.17 -8.97
C LEU A 69 -8.52 -4.90 -10.28
N GLY A 70 -8.96 -4.16 -11.29
CA GLY A 70 -9.14 -4.69 -12.65
C GLY A 70 -7.81 -5.10 -13.29
N ALA A 71 -6.77 -4.25 -13.16
CA ALA A 71 -5.43 -4.55 -13.67
C ALA A 71 -4.83 -5.81 -13.02
N MET A 72 -5.07 -6.04 -11.73
CA MET A 72 -4.70 -7.29 -11.08
C MET A 72 -5.34 -8.52 -11.75
N LEU A 73 -6.61 -8.45 -12.14
CA LEU A 73 -7.25 -9.57 -12.85
C LEU A 73 -6.66 -9.77 -14.25
N LEU A 74 -6.24 -8.68 -14.92
CA LEU A 74 -5.57 -8.77 -16.23
C LEU A 74 -4.23 -9.53 -16.16
N GLU A 75 -3.57 -9.60 -15.00
CA GLU A 75 -2.39 -10.46 -14.80
C GLU A 75 -2.74 -11.95 -14.88
N ASN A 76 -4.01 -12.32 -14.71
CA ASN A 76 -4.47 -13.71 -14.61
C ASN A 76 -5.50 -14.09 -15.70
N PRO A 77 -5.14 -14.04 -17.00
CA PRO A 77 -6.05 -14.38 -18.09
C PRO A 77 -6.31 -15.89 -18.19
N VAL A 78 -7.55 -16.24 -18.54
CA VAL A 78 -7.98 -17.60 -18.87
C VAL A 78 -8.17 -17.71 -20.37
N TYR A 79 -7.51 -18.67 -21.00
CA TYR A 79 -7.54 -18.86 -22.45
C TYR A 79 -8.36 -20.09 -22.87
N ASP A 80 -9.01 -20.01 -24.03
CA ASP A 80 -9.52 -21.18 -24.74
C ASP A 80 -8.38 -21.98 -25.41
N SER A 81 -8.73 -23.13 -26.02
CA SER A 81 -7.76 -23.96 -26.74
C SER A 81 -7.15 -23.29 -27.98
N ALA A 82 -7.73 -22.19 -28.46
CA ALA A 82 -7.25 -21.41 -29.60
C ALA A 82 -6.41 -20.19 -29.16
N GLY A 83 -6.26 -19.93 -27.86
CA GLY A 83 -5.51 -18.81 -27.31
C GLY A 83 -6.32 -17.51 -27.18
N ASN A 84 -7.64 -17.55 -27.31
CA ASN A 84 -8.48 -16.38 -27.05
C ASN A 84 -8.77 -16.25 -25.56
N VAL A 85 -8.76 -15.03 -25.03
CA VAL A 85 -9.13 -14.76 -23.64
C VAL A 85 -10.63 -15.01 -23.45
N LEU A 86 -10.98 -15.95 -22.57
CA LEU A 86 -12.34 -16.25 -22.15
C LEU A 86 -12.78 -15.40 -20.96
N GLY A 87 -11.82 -14.94 -20.16
CA GLY A 87 -12.05 -14.18 -18.95
C GLY A 87 -10.79 -14.08 -18.12
N TYR A 88 -10.94 -13.62 -16.89
CA TYR A 88 -9.88 -13.42 -15.93
C TYR A 88 -10.23 -14.11 -14.64
N ARG A 89 -9.24 -14.77 -14.03
CA ARG A 89 -9.44 -15.49 -12.78
C ARG A 89 -8.14 -15.68 -12.03
N ILE A 90 -8.11 -15.32 -10.75
CA ILE A 90 -7.00 -15.70 -9.87
C ILE A 90 -7.03 -17.22 -9.65
N PRO A 91 -5.96 -17.95 -10.04
CA PRO A 91 -5.93 -19.40 -9.89
C PRO A 91 -5.76 -19.81 -8.43
N TYR A 92 -6.00 -21.10 -8.16
CA TYR A 92 -5.59 -21.73 -6.92
C TYR A 92 -4.59 -22.86 -7.22
N PRO A 93 -3.35 -22.80 -6.69
CA PRO A 93 -2.79 -21.73 -5.86
C PRO A 93 -2.62 -20.40 -6.64
N PRO A 94 -2.63 -19.25 -5.95
CA PRO A 94 -2.43 -17.95 -6.60
C PRO A 94 -1.00 -17.81 -7.12
N LEU A 95 -0.83 -17.06 -8.21
CA LEU A 95 0.47 -16.71 -8.78
C LEU A 95 1.01 -15.48 -8.04
N LEU A 96 1.98 -15.70 -7.15
CA LEU A 96 2.57 -14.68 -6.29
C LEU A 96 4.07 -14.53 -6.62
N ASP A 97 4.33 -13.84 -7.72
CA ASP A 97 5.67 -13.67 -8.28
C ASP A 97 5.84 -12.31 -8.98
N GLN A 98 7.00 -12.09 -9.60
CA GLN A 98 7.35 -10.83 -10.26
C GLN A 98 6.60 -10.59 -11.58
N GLU A 99 6.00 -11.62 -12.19
CA GLU A 99 5.17 -11.48 -13.39
C GLU A 99 3.72 -11.10 -13.02
N HIS A 100 3.35 -11.26 -11.75
CA HIS A 100 2.03 -10.92 -11.19
C HIS A 100 2.15 -9.94 -9.99
N PRO A 101 2.75 -8.76 -10.19
CA PRO A 101 3.07 -7.84 -9.11
C PRO A 101 1.83 -7.29 -8.38
N LEU A 102 0.74 -6.98 -9.08
CA LEU A 102 -0.49 -6.49 -8.46
C LEU A 102 -1.21 -7.60 -7.69
N THR A 103 -1.22 -8.82 -8.22
CA THR A 103 -1.74 -10.01 -7.53
C THR A 103 -0.96 -10.25 -6.24
N THR A 104 0.36 -10.19 -6.32
CA THR A 104 1.25 -10.33 -5.16
C THR A 104 0.99 -9.24 -4.13
N MET A 105 0.88 -7.98 -4.55
CA MET A 105 0.58 -6.85 -3.67
C MET A 105 -0.77 -7.03 -2.97
N MET A 106 -1.84 -7.34 -3.71
CA MET A 106 -3.19 -7.46 -3.16
C MET A 106 -3.30 -8.63 -2.17
N PHE A 107 -2.64 -9.76 -2.43
CA PHE A 107 -2.57 -10.86 -1.46
C PHE A 107 -1.80 -10.50 -0.19
N ALA A 108 -0.68 -9.78 -0.32
CA ALA A 108 0.06 -9.30 0.84
C ALA A 108 -0.78 -8.32 1.68
N MET A 109 -1.50 -7.40 1.03
CA MET A 109 -2.43 -6.48 1.69
C MET A 109 -3.59 -7.23 2.36
N ALA A 110 -4.19 -8.21 1.69
CA ALA A 110 -5.26 -9.03 2.28
C ALA A 110 -4.77 -9.83 3.50
N GLY A 111 -3.51 -10.28 3.49
CA GLY A 111 -2.89 -10.89 4.67
C GLY A 111 -2.80 -9.94 5.87
N ALA A 112 -2.67 -8.63 5.62
CA ALA A 112 -2.62 -7.61 6.67
C ALA A 112 -4.00 -7.15 7.15
N PHE A 113 -4.98 -7.03 6.23
CA PHE A 113 -6.24 -6.32 6.51
C PHE A 113 -7.47 -7.21 6.55
N SER A 114 -7.40 -8.41 5.97
CA SER A 114 -8.50 -9.38 5.94
C SER A 114 -8.00 -10.83 6.05
N PRO A 115 -7.13 -11.15 7.05
CA PRO A 115 -6.73 -12.52 7.32
C PRO A 115 -7.92 -13.32 7.86
N VAL A 116 -7.99 -14.61 7.51
CA VAL A 116 -9.02 -15.52 8.00
C VAL A 116 -8.40 -16.86 8.38
N VAL A 117 -8.87 -17.44 9.49
CA VAL A 117 -8.50 -18.79 9.93
C VAL A 117 -9.75 -19.63 10.05
N LYS A 118 -9.84 -20.72 9.28
CA LYS A 118 -10.97 -21.66 9.30
C LYS A 118 -10.61 -23.02 8.67
N PRO A 119 -11.48 -24.05 8.76
CA PRO A 119 -11.29 -25.30 8.01
C PRO A 119 -11.19 -25.07 6.51
N ARG A 120 -10.41 -25.90 5.81
CA ARG A 120 -10.10 -25.71 4.37
C ARG A 120 -11.35 -25.73 3.50
N GLU A 121 -12.28 -26.60 3.83
CA GLU A 121 -13.54 -26.84 3.12
C GLU A 121 -14.54 -25.69 3.24
N GLU A 122 -14.33 -24.76 4.17
CA GLU A 122 -15.19 -23.58 4.35
C GLU A 122 -14.72 -22.38 3.51
N TYR A 123 -13.58 -22.49 2.81
CA TYR A 123 -13.09 -21.42 1.94
C TYR A 123 -13.88 -21.38 0.62
N ASP A 124 -14.36 -20.20 0.27
CA ASP A 124 -14.86 -19.88 -1.06
C ASP A 124 -13.68 -19.58 -2.01
N THR A 125 -12.95 -20.64 -2.36
CA THR A 125 -11.79 -20.59 -3.25
C THR A 125 -12.13 -20.30 -4.72
N LEU A 126 -13.41 -20.18 -5.04
CA LEU A 126 -13.83 -19.86 -6.39
C LEU A 126 -13.96 -18.36 -6.60
N ASN A 127 -14.30 -17.61 -5.54
CA ASN A 127 -14.71 -16.22 -5.69
C ASN A 127 -13.77 -15.24 -4.99
N TYR A 128 -13.38 -15.43 -3.72
CA TYR A 128 -12.66 -14.36 -2.99
C TYR A 128 -11.81 -14.81 -1.80
N GLU A 129 -11.84 -16.08 -1.39
CA GLU A 129 -11.06 -16.54 -0.22
C GLU A 129 -9.97 -17.54 -0.63
N PHE A 130 -8.77 -17.36 -0.10
CA PHE A 130 -7.61 -18.16 -0.49
C PHE A 130 -6.93 -18.74 0.74
N PRO A 131 -7.01 -20.06 0.96
CA PRO A 131 -6.25 -20.72 2.02
C PRO A 131 -4.77 -20.76 1.61
N MET A 132 -3.90 -20.20 2.47
CA MET A 132 -2.49 -19.96 2.16
C MET A 132 -1.56 -20.95 2.86
N ALA A 133 -1.82 -21.26 4.13
CA ALA A 133 -0.97 -22.17 4.91
C ALA A 133 -1.78 -22.97 5.93
N GLN A 134 -1.45 -24.25 6.09
CA GLN A 134 -2.05 -25.09 7.13
C GLN A 134 -1.39 -24.82 8.49
N LEU A 135 -2.21 -24.68 9.51
CA LEU A 135 -1.80 -24.53 10.90
C LEU A 135 -1.67 -25.89 11.61
N PRO A 136 -0.91 -25.99 12.72
CA PRO A 136 -0.68 -27.25 13.42
C PRO A 136 -1.94 -27.96 13.95
N ASP A 137 -3.01 -27.21 14.20
CA ASP A 137 -4.30 -27.71 14.67
C ASP A 137 -5.22 -28.21 13.54
N GLY A 138 -4.75 -28.17 12.29
CA GLY A 138 -5.48 -28.61 11.10
C GLY A 138 -6.30 -27.51 10.42
N GLN A 139 -6.46 -26.34 11.05
CA GLN A 139 -7.06 -25.17 10.41
C GLN A 139 -6.15 -24.61 9.32
N TRP A 140 -6.70 -23.73 8.49
CA TRP A 140 -5.94 -23.02 7.48
C TRP A 140 -5.93 -21.53 7.79
N LEU A 141 -4.77 -20.91 7.67
CA LEU A 141 -4.62 -19.47 7.55
C LEU A 141 -4.78 -19.10 6.07
N GLY A 142 -5.58 -18.10 5.80
CA GLY A 142 -5.81 -17.59 4.45
C GLY A 142 -6.16 -16.10 4.45
N VAL A 143 -6.59 -15.64 3.30
CA VAL A 143 -6.94 -14.23 3.06
C VAL A 143 -8.29 -14.12 2.35
N ILE A 144 -8.97 -13.00 2.56
CA ILE A 144 -10.18 -12.62 1.83
C ILE A 144 -9.86 -11.39 0.99
N LEU A 145 -9.99 -11.48 -0.33
CA LEU A 145 -9.82 -10.32 -1.21
C LEU A 145 -11.06 -9.42 -1.18
N PRO A 146 -10.91 -8.10 -1.35
CA PRO A 146 -12.02 -7.16 -1.33
C PRO A 146 -12.84 -7.17 -2.62
N ILE A 147 -12.63 -8.13 -3.52
CA ILE A 147 -13.29 -8.23 -4.82
C ILE A 147 -13.70 -9.67 -5.14
N ASP A 148 -14.63 -9.82 -6.08
CA ASP A 148 -14.77 -11.05 -6.86
C ASP A 148 -13.51 -11.24 -7.72
N THR A 149 -12.92 -12.42 -7.65
CA THR A 149 -11.67 -12.76 -8.38
C THR A 149 -11.93 -13.32 -9.77
N THR A 150 -13.16 -13.22 -10.26
CA THR A 150 -13.56 -13.62 -11.60
C THR A 150 -14.15 -12.43 -12.35
N ALA A 151 -13.81 -12.32 -13.64
CA ALA A 151 -14.41 -11.34 -14.54
C ALA A 151 -14.39 -11.84 -15.99
N ILE A 152 -15.35 -11.42 -16.79
CA ILE A 152 -15.28 -11.52 -18.27
C ILE A 152 -14.85 -10.18 -18.87
N PRO A 153 -14.31 -10.16 -20.10
CA PRO A 153 -13.85 -8.91 -20.71
C PRO A 153 -14.99 -7.88 -20.84
N GLY A 154 -14.79 -6.71 -20.24
CA GLY A 154 -15.77 -5.61 -20.23
C GLY A 154 -16.64 -5.53 -18.97
N ASP A 155 -16.57 -6.51 -18.07
CA ASP A 155 -17.31 -6.47 -16.80
C ASP A 155 -16.62 -5.58 -15.76
N THR A 156 -17.44 -4.98 -14.89
CA THR A 156 -16.96 -4.36 -13.66
C THR A 156 -16.76 -5.43 -12.61
N VAL A 157 -15.56 -5.49 -12.05
CA VAL A 157 -15.22 -6.38 -10.94
C VAL A 157 -16.09 -6.04 -9.71
N GLY A 158 -16.80 -7.02 -9.18
CA GLY A 158 -17.65 -6.83 -8.01
C GLY A 158 -16.82 -6.55 -6.76
N LEU A 159 -17.13 -5.46 -6.04
CA LEU A 159 -16.50 -5.14 -4.76
C LEU A 159 -17.21 -5.83 -3.59
N ARG A 160 -16.45 -6.44 -2.70
CA ARG A 160 -16.91 -6.97 -1.41
C ARG A 160 -16.87 -5.86 -0.35
N GLN A 161 -17.99 -5.15 -0.24
CA GLN A 161 -18.13 -3.96 0.60
C GLN A 161 -17.71 -4.19 2.07
N ASP A 162 -18.09 -5.34 2.64
CA ASP A 162 -17.77 -5.72 4.02
C ASP A 162 -16.26 -5.90 4.28
N VAL A 163 -15.53 -6.41 3.28
CA VAL A 163 -14.07 -6.57 3.33
C VAL A 163 -13.40 -5.23 3.04
N TRP A 164 -13.92 -4.47 2.09
CA TRP A 164 -13.41 -3.14 1.75
C TRP A 164 -13.48 -2.16 2.93
N GLU A 165 -14.57 -2.18 3.69
CA GLU A 165 -14.71 -1.36 4.90
C GLU A 165 -13.67 -1.71 5.97
N GLN A 166 -13.28 -2.98 6.10
CA GLN A 166 -12.18 -3.40 6.99
C GLN A 166 -10.82 -2.83 6.53
N TRP A 167 -10.61 -2.76 5.22
CA TRP A 167 -9.42 -2.14 4.64
C TRP A 167 -9.42 -0.62 4.88
N LEU A 168 -10.55 0.05 4.64
CA LEU A 168 -10.67 1.51 4.85
C LEU A 168 -10.51 1.93 6.31
N ALA A 169 -10.87 1.08 7.27
CA ALA A 169 -10.57 1.33 8.69
C ALA A 169 -9.06 1.43 8.98
N ASN A 170 -8.23 0.97 8.05
CA ASN A 170 -6.77 0.98 8.12
C ASN A 170 -6.12 1.92 7.08
N ASP A 171 -6.91 2.62 6.26
CA ASP A 171 -6.43 3.47 5.17
C ASP A 171 -5.82 4.78 5.70
N VAL A 172 -4.58 5.07 5.29
CA VAL A 172 -3.85 6.27 5.75
C VAL A 172 -4.54 7.55 5.29
N PHE A 173 -5.05 7.60 4.07
CA PHE A 173 -5.77 8.76 3.52
C PHE A 173 -7.00 9.09 4.35
N THR A 174 -7.83 8.07 4.64
CA THR A 174 -9.01 8.20 5.51
C THR A 174 -8.63 8.67 6.91
N LEU A 175 -7.63 8.05 7.55
CA LEU A 175 -7.17 8.44 8.89
C LEU A 175 -6.59 9.85 8.93
N MET A 176 -5.87 10.26 7.89
CA MET A 176 -5.26 11.58 7.78
C MET A 176 -6.34 12.66 7.68
N GLY A 177 -7.38 12.43 6.87
CA GLY A 177 -8.55 13.33 6.80
C GLY A 177 -9.33 13.42 8.12
N GLN A 178 -9.31 12.38 8.95
CA GLN A 178 -9.94 12.40 10.28
C GLN A 178 -9.09 13.13 11.33
N ASN A 179 -7.75 13.00 11.24
CA ASN A 179 -6.82 13.50 12.26
C ASN A 179 -6.16 14.83 11.90
N TYR A 180 -6.47 15.44 10.76
CA TYR A 180 -5.74 16.59 10.20
C TYR A 180 -5.55 17.76 11.18
N THR A 181 -6.56 18.09 12.00
CA THR A 181 -6.44 19.17 12.99
C THR A 181 -5.38 18.88 14.05
N LEU A 182 -5.24 17.63 14.47
CA LEU A 182 -4.19 17.22 15.39
C LEU A 182 -2.81 17.31 14.72
N LEU A 183 -2.71 16.82 13.48
CA LEU A 183 -1.46 16.86 12.70
C LEU A 183 -0.94 18.29 12.53
N ASP A 184 -1.85 19.21 12.18
CA ASP A 184 -1.59 20.65 12.08
C ASP A 184 -1.13 21.25 13.42
N SER A 185 -1.89 20.98 14.49
CA SER A 185 -1.60 21.55 15.82
C SER A 185 -0.24 21.12 16.38
N LEU A 186 0.25 19.94 15.97
CA LEU A 186 1.54 19.38 16.39
C LEU A 186 2.66 19.68 15.39
N ASN A 187 2.37 20.36 14.28
CA ASN A 187 3.31 20.60 13.18
C ASN A 187 4.00 19.31 12.72
N THR A 188 3.21 18.27 12.49
CA THR A 188 3.69 16.92 12.18
C THR A 188 4.33 16.89 10.79
N GLY A 189 5.60 16.48 10.69
CA GLY A 189 6.30 16.36 9.41
C GLY A 189 5.78 15.20 8.58
N LEU A 190 5.43 15.46 7.32
CA LEU A 190 4.90 14.47 6.39
C LEU A 190 5.70 14.51 5.08
N TYR A 191 6.41 13.42 4.77
CA TYR A 191 7.15 13.25 3.53
C TYR A 191 6.55 12.13 2.70
N ILE A 192 6.23 12.42 1.45
CA ILE A 192 5.61 11.48 0.51
C ILE A 192 6.39 11.53 -0.79
N ASP A 193 6.91 10.39 -1.26
CA ASP A 193 7.41 10.29 -2.63
C ASP A 193 6.96 9.02 -3.34
N CYS A 194 7.02 9.04 -4.66
CA CYS A 194 6.86 7.86 -5.51
C CYS A 194 7.58 8.06 -6.84
N GLY A 195 8.06 6.98 -7.46
CA GLY A 195 8.56 7.03 -8.82
C GLY A 195 7.41 7.18 -9.82
N ASP A 196 7.62 7.89 -10.94
CA ASP A 196 6.62 8.08 -11.99
C ASP A 196 6.41 6.84 -12.88
N GLU A 197 7.34 5.88 -12.82
CA GLU A 197 7.28 4.56 -13.45
C GLU A 197 7.04 3.44 -12.42
N ASP A 198 6.48 3.75 -11.24
CA ASP A 198 6.13 2.74 -10.22
C ASP A 198 5.11 1.74 -10.79
N GLU A 199 5.54 0.49 -10.89
CA GLU A 199 4.80 -0.62 -11.51
C GLU A 199 3.58 -1.08 -10.69
N LEU A 200 3.45 -0.60 -9.45
CA LEU A 200 2.30 -0.87 -8.58
C LEU A 200 1.28 0.29 -8.59
N PHE A 201 1.51 1.32 -9.42
CA PHE A 201 0.63 2.48 -9.59
C PHE A 201 0.49 3.34 -8.31
N LEU A 202 1.46 3.26 -7.39
CA LEU A 202 1.40 3.95 -6.09
C LEU A 202 1.67 5.47 -6.18
N GLN A 203 2.10 5.96 -7.34
CA GLN A 203 2.19 7.39 -7.62
C GLN A 203 0.82 8.07 -7.51
N TYR A 204 -0.27 7.39 -7.90
CA TYR A 204 -1.62 7.94 -7.74
C TYR A 204 -2.04 8.02 -6.26
N HIS A 205 -1.53 7.12 -5.41
CA HIS A 205 -1.76 7.19 -3.96
C HIS A 205 -1.04 8.40 -3.36
N ALA A 206 0.21 8.64 -3.78
CA ALA A 206 0.98 9.82 -3.38
C ALA A 206 0.29 11.12 -3.83
N MET A 207 -0.20 11.18 -5.07
CA MET A 207 -0.97 12.31 -5.60
C MET A 207 -2.25 12.57 -4.79
N ALA A 208 -3.04 11.53 -4.50
CA ALA A 208 -4.28 11.69 -3.75
C ALA A 208 -4.03 12.26 -2.34
N VAL A 209 -3.00 11.76 -1.64
CA VAL A 209 -2.64 12.29 -0.31
C VAL A 209 -2.13 13.73 -0.40
N HIS A 210 -1.34 14.06 -1.42
CA HIS A 210 -0.91 15.44 -1.67
C HIS A 210 -2.10 16.39 -1.87
N ASP A 211 -3.07 16.00 -2.68
CA ASP A 211 -4.27 16.79 -2.94
C ASP A 211 -5.09 16.98 -1.66
N LEU A 212 -5.25 15.93 -0.85
CA LEU A 212 -5.92 16.00 0.45
C LEU A 212 -5.24 17.01 1.38
N LEU A 213 -3.94 16.87 1.59
CA LEU A 213 -3.17 17.73 2.50
C LEU A 213 -3.15 19.19 2.02
N SER A 214 -2.99 19.41 0.71
CA SER A 214 -3.01 20.74 0.11
C SER A 214 -4.36 21.43 0.29
N ASN A 215 -5.47 20.70 0.09
CA ASN A 215 -6.82 21.20 0.30
C ASN A 215 -7.11 21.53 1.78
N LEU A 216 -6.47 20.81 2.70
CA LEU A 216 -6.56 21.04 4.14
C LEU A 216 -5.57 22.11 4.65
N GLY A 217 -4.66 22.59 3.81
CA GLY A 217 -3.65 23.58 4.18
C GLY A 217 -2.51 23.04 5.06
N ILE A 218 -2.27 21.73 5.05
CA ILE A 218 -1.23 21.08 5.87
C ILE A 218 0.10 21.11 5.10
N GLU A 219 1.16 21.62 5.73
CA GLU A 219 2.51 21.58 5.17
C GLU A 219 3.02 20.14 5.07
N HIS A 220 3.59 19.78 3.92
CA HIS A 220 4.15 18.47 3.67
C HIS A 220 5.15 18.53 2.51
N TYR A 221 6.06 17.57 2.45
CA TYR A 221 6.87 17.32 1.27
C TYR A 221 6.19 16.29 0.37
N TYR A 222 6.14 16.57 -0.93
CA TYR A 222 5.59 15.68 -1.94
C TYR A 222 6.43 15.70 -3.21
N GLU A 223 6.75 14.51 -3.74
CA GLU A 223 7.40 14.37 -5.04
C GLU A 223 6.96 13.09 -5.77
N VAL A 224 6.48 13.23 -7.01
CA VAL A 224 6.50 12.13 -7.98
C VAL A 224 7.67 12.37 -8.93
N PHE A 225 8.70 11.54 -8.84
CA PHE A 225 9.99 11.77 -9.51
C PHE A 225 10.16 10.85 -10.72
N GLY A 226 10.77 11.36 -11.80
CA GLY A 226 11.12 10.55 -12.97
C GLY A 226 12.62 10.38 -13.23
N GLN A 227 13.46 11.30 -12.75
CA GLN A 227 14.91 11.23 -12.91
C GLN A 227 15.61 11.69 -11.64
N GLY A 228 16.76 11.08 -11.33
CA GLY A 228 17.59 11.47 -10.20
C GLY A 228 19.05 11.68 -10.61
N PRO A 229 19.78 12.62 -9.99
CA PRO A 229 21.23 12.67 -10.11
C PRO A 229 21.84 11.31 -9.74
N LEU A 230 22.76 10.79 -10.55
CA LEU A 230 23.37 9.45 -10.40
C LEU A 230 22.51 8.27 -10.90
N TYR A 231 21.30 8.50 -11.41
CA TYR A 231 20.41 7.46 -11.93
C TYR A 231 20.04 7.74 -13.39
N PRO A 232 20.85 7.24 -14.35
CA PRO A 232 20.50 7.28 -15.77
C PRO A 232 19.16 6.56 -16.01
N PRO A 233 18.14 7.21 -16.60
CA PRO A 233 16.78 6.66 -16.71
C PRO A 233 16.71 5.35 -17.51
N ASP A 234 17.60 5.17 -18.48
CA ASP A 234 17.72 3.97 -19.30
C ASP A 234 18.17 2.73 -18.49
N ARG A 235 18.85 2.95 -17.36
CA ARG A 235 19.37 1.88 -16.49
C ARG A 235 18.63 1.78 -15.17
N PHE A 236 18.16 2.91 -14.66
CA PHE A 236 17.46 3.00 -13.39
C PHE A 236 16.22 3.89 -13.56
N PRO A 237 15.18 3.40 -14.23
CA PRO A 237 13.89 4.08 -14.28
C PRO A 237 13.35 4.28 -12.86
N ALA A 238 12.53 5.31 -12.66
CA ALA A 238 11.93 5.65 -11.36
C ALA A 238 10.79 4.69 -11.00
N ARG A 239 11.16 3.46 -10.64
CA ARG A 239 10.28 2.35 -10.28
C ARG A 239 10.16 2.21 -8.77
N HIS A 240 9.29 1.28 -8.35
CA HIS A 240 8.97 1.03 -6.94
C HIS A 240 10.20 0.92 -6.03
N GLY A 241 11.19 0.13 -6.45
CA GLY A 241 12.40 -0.17 -5.69
C GLY A 241 13.68 0.57 -6.11
N THR A 242 13.61 1.62 -6.94
CA THR A 242 14.81 2.33 -7.42
C THR A 242 15.03 3.65 -6.68
N HIS A 243 16.14 4.33 -6.97
CA HIS A 243 16.51 5.62 -6.36
C HIS A 243 16.64 5.62 -4.82
N LEU A 244 16.69 4.45 -4.18
CA LEU A 244 16.63 4.29 -2.72
C LEU A 244 17.63 5.16 -1.95
N TYR A 245 18.84 5.34 -2.47
CA TYR A 245 19.84 6.19 -1.82
C TYR A 245 19.40 7.66 -1.78
N LEU A 246 18.88 8.20 -2.88
CA LEU A 246 18.39 9.58 -2.94
C LEU A 246 17.17 9.74 -2.05
N ARG A 247 16.21 8.82 -2.16
CA ARG A 247 14.97 8.82 -1.38
C ARG A 247 15.26 8.84 0.11
N LEU A 248 16.13 7.93 0.57
CA LEU A 248 16.56 7.86 1.96
C LEU A 248 17.29 9.15 2.41
N ARG A 249 18.16 9.70 1.56
CA ARG A 249 18.89 10.93 1.88
C ARG A 249 17.94 12.11 2.08
N GLU A 250 17.01 12.32 1.14
CA GLU A 250 16.07 13.44 1.20
C GLU A 250 15.05 13.29 2.33
N SER A 251 14.50 12.09 2.55
CA SER A 251 13.57 11.86 3.66
C SER A 251 14.22 11.99 5.03
N LEU A 252 15.46 11.51 5.20
CA LEU A 252 16.20 11.71 6.46
C LEU A 252 16.51 13.19 6.72
N LYS A 253 16.85 13.95 5.68
CA LYS A 253 17.05 15.39 5.80
C LYS A 253 15.75 16.08 6.22
N TYR A 254 14.65 15.78 5.53
CA TYR A 254 13.34 16.33 5.87
C TYR A 254 12.94 16.00 7.30
N ILE A 255 13.05 14.73 7.71
CA ILE A 255 12.77 14.31 9.10
C ILE A 255 13.64 15.10 10.07
N SER A 256 14.94 15.23 9.83
CA SER A 256 15.85 15.97 10.72
C SER A 256 15.47 17.45 10.87
N ASP A 257 14.91 18.08 9.84
CA ASP A 257 14.47 19.48 9.89
C ASP A 257 13.15 19.66 10.68
N HIS A 258 12.41 18.57 10.94
CA HIS A 258 11.10 18.56 11.62
C HIS A 258 11.13 17.93 13.04
N LEU A 259 12.31 17.57 13.56
CA LEU A 259 12.52 17.05 14.93
C LEU A 259 13.19 18.08 15.86
#